data_AF-A0A3E2HG15-F1
#
_entry.id   AF-A0A3E2HG15-F1
#
_cell.length_a   1.000
_cell.length_b   1.000
_cell.length_c   1.000
_cell.angle_alpha   90.00
_cell.angle_beta   90.00
_cell.angle_gamma   90.00
#
_symmetry.space_group_name_H-M   'P 1'
#
loop_
_entity.id
_entity.type
_entity.pdbx_description
1 polymer ?
#
loop_
_entity_poly.entity_id
_entity_poly.type
_entity_poly.pdbx_seq_one_letter_code
_entity_poly.pdbx_strand_id
1 'polypeptide(L)'
;MPAMTTTAISSGLSEHTSREDWNHHPTTADYRAGSSHGESNISYSVTASTEAPLLTKPADAKAFPMKTLEGFRSASSHSSAPAISLGVHGRVYNTKAAASNTVSSPLARRLKGRHLQMIAIGGSIGTGLFIGSGTALATGGPASLLIAFILMGVVLFCTVQALGEMAVTFPVAGSFSAFATRFIDPGWGFALGWNYAIQWMFTMPLEVMSAAITLQFWNFPIPATVCITIFLAAIMLINLCNVKVFGEVEYSFSIFKVTAVIGFIILGAVINCGGDQDTGYIGGRYWVNPGAFHNGFKGFCNILVTAAFSFAGTELVGLAAAETHNPSKSLPTAIKQVFWRIAIFYVLSIAIVGLLVPYNSTRLISRNSVDSKASPFTIAIQSAGIAGLDSVMNAVVMVAVLSVANSSMYGSSRTLAALAEQGQAPKILAYIDRQGRPLVSIGVSGAAGLLAYLYVSPASGEAFTWLLALSGLSSVLTWASICFAHIRFRKAWVQQGNLLSGLVYRSPLGTAGSWVGLISLLLILVAQFWVAISPVGDSSSSPGDIAKNFFEAYLCMPIVLVCYAGYKLFYKTKYVNIDKIDLITGRNQSEGDELLRQYSRTDRARWPKWKVLYNAMC
;
A
#
# COMPACT_ATOMS: atom_id res chain seq x y z
N MET A 1 26.25 -63.69 35.11
CA MET A 1 25.51 -64.29 36.25
C MET A 1 24.07 -63.76 36.25
N PRO A 2 23.08 -64.48 36.84
CA PRO A 2 21.66 -64.29 36.55
C PRO A 2 20.82 -63.83 37.77
N ALA A 3 19.49 -63.98 37.64
CA ALA A 3 18.42 -64.00 38.67
C ALA A 3 17.57 -62.71 38.87
N MET A 4 16.26 -62.79 39.14
CA MET A 4 15.28 -63.89 38.94
C MET A 4 13.80 -63.38 38.86
N THR A 5 12.96 -64.18 38.18
CA THR A 5 11.52 -64.53 38.33
C THR A 5 10.71 -64.07 39.57
N THR A 6 9.36 -64.05 39.60
CA THR A 6 8.25 -64.46 38.68
C THR A 6 7.14 -63.35 38.70
N THR A 7 5.83 -63.42 38.45
CA THR A 7 4.70 -64.34 38.05
C THR A 7 3.58 -63.40 37.52
N ALA A 8 2.72 -63.62 36.52
CA ALA A 8 1.99 -64.77 35.93
C ALA A 8 0.65 -65.17 36.60
N ILE A 9 -0.48 -64.96 35.88
CA ILE A 9 -1.69 -65.81 35.75
C ILE A 9 -2.61 -65.20 34.65
N SER A 10 -3.52 -65.99 34.04
CA SER A 10 -4.11 -65.70 32.72
C SER A 10 -5.58 -66.15 32.50
N SER A 11 -6.36 -65.36 31.75
CA SER A 11 -7.56 -65.75 30.98
C SER A 11 -8.11 -64.54 30.19
N GLY A 12 -8.62 -64.60 28.96
CA GLY A 12 -8.69 -65.67 27.94
C GLY A 12 -9.80 -65.37 26.89
N LEU A 13 -9.64 -65.82 25.62
CA LEU A 13 -10.64 -65.80 24.51
C LEU A 13 -11.00 -64.38 23.96
N SER A 14 -10.74 -64.01 22.69
CA SER A 14 -11.45 -64.32 21.41
C SER A 14 -12.80 -63.57 21.26
N GLU A 15 -13.26 -63.09 20.10
CA GLU A 15 -13.00 -63.44 18.69
C GLU A 15 -12.93 -62.25 17.69
N HIS A 16 -12.82 -62.57 16.40
CA HIS A 16 -13.23 -61.78 15.21
C HIS A 16 -14.76 -61.41 15.25
N THR A 17 -15.40 -60.69 14.32
CA THR A 17 -15.18 -60.46 12.86
C THR A 17 -15.84 -59.15 12.37
N SER A 18 -15.99 -58.99 11.05
CA SER A 18 -16.33 -57.78 10.30
C SER A 18 -17.78 -57.68 9.78
N ARG A 19 -18.19 -56.44 9.48
CA ARG A 19 -19.00 -56.00 8.29
C ARG A 19 -20.55 -56.05 8.27
N GLU A 20 -21.05 -55.15 7.43
CA GLU A 20 -22.30 -55.11 6.64
C GLU A 20 -23.66 -54.70 7.28
N ASP A 21 -24.13 -53.54 6.79
CA ASP A 21 -25.47 -53.15 6.27
C ASP A 21 -26.80 -53.56 6.97
N TRP A 22 -27.72 -52.59 7.14
CA TRP A 22 -28.98 -52.43 6.34
C TRP A 22 -29.94 -51.37 6.93
N ASN A 23 -30.89 -50.89 6.12
CA ASN A 23 -31.97 -49.98 6.54
C ASN A 23 -33.09 -50.70 7.29
N HIS A 24 -33.91 -49.98 8.08
CA HIS A 24 -35.38 -49.94 7.94
C HIS A 24 -36.06 -48.94 8.91
N HIS A 25 -37.18 -48.34 8.49
CA HIS A 25 -38.15 -47.62 9.35
C HIS A 25 -39.10 -48.58 10.07
N PRO A 26 -39.77 -48.14 11.15
CA PRO A 26 -41.23 -48.01 11.07
C PRO A 26 -41.80 -46.74 11.75
N THR A 27 -43.14 -46.64 11.81
CA THR A 27 -43.95 -45.44 12.11
C THR A 27 -45.01 -45.63 13.19
N THR A 28 -45.32 -44.58 13.94
CA THR A 28 -46.54 -44.38 14.78
C THR A 28 -46.85 -42.87 14.79
N ALA A 29 -48.04 -42.29 14.56
CA ALA A 29 -49.42 -42.65 14.94
C ALA A 29 -49.65 -42.58 16.47
N ASP A 30 -50.70 -41.98 17.05
CA ASP A 30 -51.76 -41.09 16.55
C ASP A 30 -52.41 -40.39 17.78
N TYR A 31 -53.14 -39.27 17.65
CA TYR A 31 -54.20 -38.83 18.61
C TYR A 31 -54.88 -37.49 18.19
N ARG A 32 -56.19 -37.33 18.48
CA ARG A 32 -57.04 -36.22 18.00
C ARG A 32 -58.22 -35.90 18.95
N ALA A 33 -58.87 -34.74 18.74
CA ALA A 33 -59.91 -34.06 19.57
C ALA A 33 -59.35 -33.32 20.81
N GLY A 34 -59.87 -32.20 21.32
CA GLY A 34 -61.00 -31.29 20.99
C GLY A 34 -61.16 -30.27 22.17
N SER A 35 -61.82 -29.11 22.10
CA SER A 35 -62.65 -28.46 21.08
C SER A 35 -62.76 -26.92 21.26
N SER A 36 -63.21 -26.23 20.20
CA SER A 36 -64.07 -25.01 20.21
C SER A 36 -63.69 -23.71 20.96
N HIS A 37 -63.26 -22.69 20.21
CA HIS A 37 -63.69 -21.25 20.19
C HIS A 37 -62.67 -20.48 19.30
N GLY A 38 -63.00 -19.55 18.40
CA GLY A 38 -64.30 -19.14 17.84
C GLY A 38 -64.19 -17.82 17.06
N GLU A 39 -64.07 -17.90 15.73
CA GLU A 39 -64.13 -16.76 14.75
C GLU A 39 -63.03 -15.66 14.88
N SER A 40 -62.63 -14.93 13.83
CA SER A 40 -62.78 -15.11 12.36
C SER A 40 -61.53 -14.52 11.66
N ASN A 41 -61.24 -14.93 10.42
CA ASN A 41 -60.19 -14.32 9.59
C ASN A 41 -60.52 -14.51 8.10
N ILE A 42 -60.55 -13.41 7.34
CA ILE A 42 -60.92 -13.41 5.91
C ILE A 42 -59.65 -13.52 5.06
N SER A 43 -59.59 -14.52 4.19
CA SER A 43 -58.59 -14.62 3.13
C SER A 43 -59.20 -14.29 1.77
N TYR A 44 -58.46 -13.54 0.94
CA TYR A 44 -58.78 -13.36 -0.47
C TYR A 44 -57.69 -14.01 -1.32
N SER A 45 -58.13 -14.83 -2.28
CA SER A 45 -57.27 -15.52 -3.23
C SER A 45 -56.78 -14.57 -4.33
N VAL A 46 -55.51 -14.70 -4.70
CA VAL A 46 -54.96 -14.00 -5.88
C VAL A 46 -55.30 -14.79 -7.14
N THR A 47 -56.30 -14.32 -7.88
CA THR A 47 -56.60 -14.83 -9.22
C THR A 47 -55.55 -14.32 -10.21
N ALA A 48 -54.98 -15.21 -11.04
CA ALA A 48 -54.07 -14.80 -12.11
C ALA A 48 -54.86 -14.32 -13.34
N SER A 49 -54.46 -13.19 -13.91
CA SER A 49 -54.84 -12.76 -15.25
C SER A 49 -53.59 -12.42 -16.06
N THR A 50 -53.46 -13.04 -17.24
CA THR A 50 -52.35 -12.83 -18.17
C THR A 50 -52.74 -11.82 -19.23
N GLU A 51 -52.09 -10.66 -19.23
CA GLU A 51 -51.81 -9.91 -20.46
C GLU A 51 -50.61 -8.98 -20.25
N ALA A 52 -49.72 -8.90 -21.23
CA ALA A 52 -48.52 -8.09 -21.19
C ALA A 52 -48.40 -7.28 -22.49
N PRO A 53 -48.15 -5.96 -22.43
CA PRO A 53 -48.13 -5.13 -23.62
C PRO A 53 -46.92 -5.47 -24.52
N LEU A 54 -47.21 -5.74 -25.79
CA LEU A 54 -46.22 -6.13 -26.80
C LEU A 54 -45.33 -4.94 -27.19
N LEU A 55 -44.10 -4.93 -26.69
CA LEU A 55 -42.97 -4.21 -27.29
C LEU A 55 -41.98 -5.21 -27.89
N THR A 56 -42.36 -5.78 -29.04
CA THR A 56 -41.49 -6.65 -29.85
C THR A 56 -40.31 -5.86 -30.38
N LYS A 57 -39.12 -6.18 -29.89
CA LYS A 57 -37.85 -5.59 -30.35
C LYS A 57 -37.63 -5.97 -31.83
N PRO A 58 -37.31 -5.02 -32.73
CA PRO A 58 -37.08 -5.34 -34.15
C PRO A 58 -35.90 -6.30 -34.32
N ALA A 59 -36.07 -7.28 -35.21
CA ALA A 59 -35.19 -8.45 -35.33
C ALA A 59 -33.72 -8.09 -35.63
N ASP A 60 -33.50 -7.06 -36.45
CA ASP A 60 -32.18 -6.67 -36.96
C ASP A 60 -31.38 -5.77 -36.00
N ALA A 61 -31.91 -5.48 -34.82
CA ALA A 61 -31.26 -4.65 -33.81
C ALA A 61 -30.08 -5.38 -33.16
N LYS A 62 -28.92 -5.39 -33.85
CA LYS A 62 -27.61 -5.86 -33.37
C LYS A 62 -27.40 -5.43 -31.92
N ALA A 63 -27.48 -6.39 -31.01
CA ALA A 63 -27.43 -6.11 -29.59
C ALA A 63 -26.02 -5.63 -29.20
N PHE A 64 -25.89 -4.32 -28.94
CA PHE A 64 -24.78 -3.81 -28.12
C PHE A 64 -24.68 -4.69 -26.86
N PRO A 65 -23.48 -5.16 -26.48
CA PRO A 65 -23.34 -6.31 -25.59
C PRO A 65 -23.68 -5.95 -24.15
N MET A 66 -24.97 -5.93 -23.79
CA MET A 66 -25.49 -5.52 -22.48
C MET A 66 -24.78 -6.21 -21.31
N LYS A 67 -24.33 -7.46 -21.47
CA LYS A 67 -23.52 -8.21 -20.50
C LYS A 67 -22.25 -7.48 -20.03
N THR A 68 -21.66 -6.58 -20.83
CA THR A 68 -20.51 -5.76 -20.40
C THR A 68 -20.95 -4.61 -19.48
N LEU A 69 -22.04 -3.92 -19.83
CA LEU A 69 -22.63 -2.82 -19.05
C LEU A 69 -23.27 -3.30 -17.74
N GLU A 70 -23.80 -4.53 -17.71
CA GLU A 70 -24.29 -5.17 -16.48
C GLU A 70 -23.22 -5.30 -15.40
N GLY A 71 -21.93 -5.39 -15.79
CA GLY A 71 -20.81 -5.44 -14.85
C GLY A 71 -20.59 -4.15 -14.07
N PHE A 72 -20.95 -3.00 -14.64
CA PHE A 72 -20.81 -1.67 -14.03
C PHE A 72 -22.00 -1.28 -13.14
N ARG A 73 -23.08 -2.08 -13.11
CA ARG A 73 -24.16 -1.91 -12.13
C ARG A 73 -23.62 -2.20 -10.72
N SER A 74 -24.23 -1.55 -9.72
CA SER A 74 -23.92 -1.76 -8.30
C SER A 74 -23.90 -3.24 -7.94
N ALA A 75 -22.96 -3.63 -7.07
CA ALA A 75 -23.12 -4.81 -6.26
C ALA A 75 -24.47 -4.75 -5.50
N SER A 76 -25.02 -5.90 -5.11
CA SER A 76 -26.30 -6.01 -4.38
C SER A 76 -26.36 -5.02 -3.22
N SER A 77 -27.52 -4.36 -3.02
CA SER A 77 -27.71 -3.22 -2.12
C SER A 77 -27.15 -3.46 -0.72
N HIS A 78 -25.92 -3.02 -0.49
CA HIS A 78 -25.20 -3.31 0.74
C HIS A 78 -25.72 -2.40 1.85
N SER A 79 -26.39 -2.99 2.84
CA SER A 79 -27.00 -2.25 3.94
C SER A 79 -25.95 -1.83 4.97
N SER A 80 -25.12 -0.86 4.57
CA SER A 80 -24.05 -0.30 5.39
C SER A 80 -24.66 0.42 6.60
N ALA A 81 -24.31 -0.04 7.80
CA ALA A 81 -24.80 0.57 9.04
C ALA A 81 -24.33 2.04 9.12
N PRO A 82 -25.17 2.98 9.60
CA PRO A 82 -24.79 4.39 9.68
C PRO A 82 -23.66 4.59 10.70
N ALA A 83 -22.44 4.73 10.20
CA ALA A 83 -21.23 5.02 10.99
C ALA A 83 -21.29 6.39 11.69
N ILE A 84 -22.16 7.29 11.23
CA ILE A 84 -22.54 8.52 11.94
C ILE A 84 -24.06 8.43 12.22
N SER A 85 -24.44 8.51 13.49
CA SER A 85 -25.83 8.61 13.93
C SER A 85 -26.08 9.95 14.64
N LEU A 86 -27.36 10.35 14.76
CA LEU A 86 -27.76 11.46 15.61
C LEU A 86 -28.20 10.91 16.97
N GLY A 87 -27.46 11.22 18.02
CA GLY A 87 -27.79 10.88 19.40
C GLY A 87 -28.32 12.08 20.18
N VAL A 88 -28.73 11.82 21.42
CA VAL A 88 -29.35 12.82 22.34
C VAL A 88 -28.48 14.06 22.58
N HIS A 89 -27.16 13.96 22.38
CA HIS A 89 -26.20 15.07 22.53
C HIS A 89 -25.54 15.49 21.20
N GLY A 90 -26.16 15.20 20.06
CA GLY A 90 -25.68 15.56 18.72
C GLY A 90 -25.14 14.36 17.93
N ARG A 91 -24.34 14.62 16.88
CA ARG A 91 -23.79 13.56 16.02
C ARG A 91 -22.78 12.70 16.77
N VAL A 92 -22.92 11.38 16.68
CA VAL A 92 -22.02 10.39 17.31
C VAL A 92 -21.43 9.50 16.22
N TYR A 93 -20.11 9.29 16.28
CA TYR A 93 -19.41 8.35 15.40
C TYR A 93 -19.38 6.94 16.01
N ASN A 94 -19.97 5.97 15.31
CA ASN A 94 -20.05 4.57 15.73
C ASN A 94 -18.90 3.77 15.10
N THR A 95 -17.81 3.60 15.87
CA THR A 95 -16.61 2.85 15.45
C THR A 95 -16.88 1.38 15.12
N LYS A 96 -17.85 0.74 15.78
CA LYS A 96 -18.23 -0.66 15.49
C LYS A 96 -18.98 -0.78 14.15
N ALA A 97 -19.89 0.14 13.86
CA ALA A 97 -20.55 0.21 12.56
C ALA A 97 -19.53 0.47 11.43
N ALA A 98 -18.63 1.44 11.62
CA ALA A 98 -17.56 1.72 10.67
C ALA A 98 -16.66 0.50 10.39
N ALA A 99 -16.26 -0.23 11.44
CA ALA A 99 -15.49 -1.47 11.31
C ALA A 99 -16.28 -2.61 10.64
N SER A 100 -17.58 -2.74 10.91
CA SER A 100 -18.44 -3.73 10.25
C SER A 100 -18.58 -3.46 8.75
N ASN A 101 -18.71 -2.19 8.36
CA ASN A 101 -18.81 -1.78 6.96
C ASN A 101 -17.53 -2.15 6.19
N THR A 102 -16.33 -1.85 6.71
CA THR A 102 -15.05 -2.17 6.01
C THR A 102 -14.70 -3.67 6.00
N VAL A 103 -15.31 -4.48 6.87
CA VAL A 103 -15.23 -5.95 6.83
C VAL A 103 -16.13 -6.54 5.75
N SER A 104 -17.31 -5.95 5.58
CA SER A 104 -18.36 -6.42 4.67
C SER A 104 -18.34 -5.75 3.29
N SER A 105 -17.35 -4.88 3.05
CA SER A 105 -17.10 -4.20 1.78
C SER A 105 -17.22 -5.14 0.56
N PRO A 106 -17.97 -4.77 -0.49
CA PRO A 106 -18.16 -5.60 -1.70
C PRO A 106 -16.94 -5.64 -2.65
N LEU A 107 -15.74 -5.33 -2.16
CA LEU A 107 -14.48 -5.48 -2.90
C LEU A 107 -14.20 -6.96 -3.25
N ALA A 108 -13.71 -7.21 -4.47
CA ALA A 108 -13.61 -8.57 -5.01
C ALA A 108 -12.32 -9.28 -4.55
N ARG A 109 -12.45 -10.31 -3.69
CA ARG A 109 -11.35 -11.17 -3.23
C ARG A 109 -10.76 -12.07 -4.32
N ARG A 110 -10.04 -11.47 -5.27
CA ARG A 110 -9.51 -12.11 -6.50
C ARG A 110 -7.99 -12.02 -6.65
N LEU A 111 -7.28 -11.31 -5.77
CA LEU A 111 -5.82 -11.26 -5.78
C LEU A 111 -5.21 -12.54 -5.20
N LYS A 112 -4.19 -13.05 -5.90
CA LYS A 112 -3.36 -14.20 -5.48
C LYS A 112 -2.10 -13.70 -4.78
N GLY A 113 -1.46 -14.56 -3.98
CA GLY A 113 -0.20 -14.23 -3.29
C GLY A 113 0.90 -13.65 -4.20
N ARG A 114 1.05 -14.16 -5.43
CA ARG A 114 2.01 -13.58 -6.40
C ARG A 114 1.66 -12.14 -6.83
N HIS A 115 0.39 -11.79 -6.93
CA HIS A 115 -0.02 -10.41 -7.22
C HIS A 115 0.30 -9.51 -6.02
N LEU A 116 0.01 -9.99 -4.80
CA LEU A 116 0.26 -9.26 -3.56
C LEU A 116 1.77 -8.99 -3.35
N GLN A 117 2.62 -9.97 -3.66
CA GLN A 117 4.08 -9.82 -3.67
C GLN A 117 4.54 -8.79 -4.71
N MET A 118 4.10 -8.91 -5.96
CA MET A 118 4.54 -7.97 -7.01
C MET A 118 3.97 -6.56 -6.81
N ILE A 119 2.77 -6.37 -6.25
CA ILE A 119 2.28 -5.04 -5.83
C ILE A 119 3.20 -4.43 -4.77
N ALA A 120 3.61 -5.21 -3.76
CA ALA A 120 4.51 -4.77 -2.69
C ALA A 120 5.96 -4.48 -3.15
N ILE A 121 6.34 -4.98 -4.32
CA ILE A 121 7.67 -4.77 -4.94
C ILE A 121 7.62 -3.66 -5.98
N GLY A 122 6.64 -3.69 -6.89
CA GLY A 122 6.50 -2.82 -8.04
C GLY A 122 5.94 -1.44 -7.73
N GLY A 123 4.92 -1.34 -6.86
CA GLY A 123 4.20 -0.08 -6.56
C GLY A 123 5.01 0.99 -5.81
N SER A 124 6.33 0.79 -5.73
CA SER A 124 7.32 1.56 -4.96
C SER A 124 8.66 1.73 -5.69
N ILE A 125 8.92 0.91 -6.72
CA ILE A 125 10.04 1.09 -7.66
C ILE A 125 9.51 1.96 -8.80
N GLY A 126 9.83 3.26 -8.76
CA GLY A 126 9.30 4.31 -9.65
C GLY A 126 10.06 5.63 -9.48
N THR A 127 9.36 6.77 -9.57
CA THR A 127 9.98 8.11 -9.65
C THR A 127 10.94 8.39 -8.49
N GLY A 128 10.60 8.03 -7.25
CA GLY A 128 11.50 8.27 -6.11
C GLY A 128 12.89 7.63 -6.29
N LEU A 129 12.94 6.33 -6.61
CA LEU A 129 14.19 5.62 -6.81
C LEU A 129 14.94 6.07 -8.08
N PHE A 130 14.25 6.23 -9.20
CA PHE A 130 14.93 6.46 -10.49
C PHE A 130 15.18 7.93 -10.82
N ILE A 131 14.44 8.87 -10.24
CA ILE A 131 14.44 10.29 -10.64
C ILE A 131 14.71 11.16 -9.40
N GLY A 132 13.97 10.97 -8.31
CA GLY A 132 14.17 11.69 -7.04
C GLY A 132 15.54 11.44 -6.40
N SER A 133 16.11 10.25 -6.59
CA SER A 133 17.50 9.94 -6.19
C SER A 133 18.54 10.84 -6.89
N GLY A 134 18.25 11.35 -8.08
CA GLY A 134 19.13 12.29 -8.79
C GLY A 134 19.19 13.64 -8.08
N THR A 135 18.02 14.18 -7.71
CA THR A 135 17.92 15.41 -6.90
C THR A 135 18.55 15.22 -5.53
N ALA A 136 18.31 14.08 -4.87
CA ALA A 136 18.86 13.78 -3.55
C ALA A 136 20.38 13.54 -3.56
N LEU A 137 20.92 12.94 -4.63
CA LEU A 137 22.37 12.87 -4.85
C LEU A 137 22.93 14.28 -4.98
N ALA A 138 22.33 15.12 -5.81
CA ALA A 138 22.77 16.48 -6.08
C ALA A 138 22.72 17.41 -4.85
N THR A 139 21.75 17.26 -3.94
CA THR A 139 21.65 18.12 -2.73
C THR A 139 22.40 17.58 -1.51
N GLY A 140 22.49 16.25 -1.33
CA GLY A 140 23.08 15.64 -0.13
C GLY A 140 24.46 15.00 -0.32
N GLY A 141 24.85 14.65 -1.53
CA GLY A 141 26.06 13.85 -1.80
C GLY A 141 25.87 12.34 -1.53
N PRO A 142 26.76 11.49 -2.06
CA PRO A 142 26.54 10.04 -2.13
C PRO A 142 26.51 9.33 -0.77
N ALA A 143 27.28 9.79 0.23
CA ALA A 143 27.25 9.20 1.57
C ALA A 143 25.96 9.55 2.32
N SER A 144 25.53 10.81 2.28
CA SER A 144 24.22 11.21 2.82
C SER A 144 23.10 10.39 2.20
N LEU A 145 23.12 10.23 0.88
CA LEU A 145 22.13 9.47 0.12
C LEU A 145 22.07 8.00 0.57
N LEU A 146 23.21 7.32 0.66
CA LEU A 146 23.26 5.93 1.11
C LEU A 146 22.78 5.78 2.56
N ILE A 147 23.21 6.67 3.46
CA ILE A 147 22.80 6.64 4.88
C ILE A 147 21.29 6.92 5.02
N ALA A 148 20.74 7.86 4.25
CA ALA A 148 19.31 8.18 4.25
C ALA A 148 18.47 6.99 3.76
N PHE A 149 18.87 6.31 2.69
CA PHE A 149 18.16 5.14 2.19
C PHE A 149 18.29 3.92 3.11
N ILE A 150 19.43 3.73 3.80
CA ILE A 150 19.59 2.69 4.84
C ILE A 150 18.66 2.98 6.04
N LEU A 151 18.68 4.21 6.54
CA LEU A 151 17.84 4.63 7.69
C LEU A 151 16.35 4.48 7.35
N MET A 152 15.92 4.99 6.20
CA MET A 152 14.53 4.85 5.75
C MET A 152 14.15 3.39 5.50
N GLY A 153 15.09 2.55 5.04
CA GLY A 153 14.90 1.10 4.94
C GLY A 153 14.59 0.44 6.29
N VAL A 154 15.37 0.74 7.34
CA VAL A 154 15.13 0.21 8.69
C VAL A 154 13.76 0.67 9.24
N VAL A 155 13.42 1.95 9.04
CA VAL A 155 12.14 2.54 9.44
C VAL A 155 10.96 1.90 8.70
N LEU A 156 11.09 1.71 7.38
CA LEU A 156 10.07 1.03 6.57
C LEU A 156 9.90 -0.42 7.00
N PHE A 157 10.99 -1.17 7.21
CA PHE A 157 10.93 -2.55 7.68
C PHE A 157 10.15 -2.64 8.99
N CYS A 158 10.48 -1.82 9.98
CA CYS A 158 9.73 -1.73 11.23
C CYS A 158 8.24 -1.42 11.02
N THR A 159 7.93 -0.48 10.12
CA THR A 159 6.57 -0.06 9.80
C THR A 159 5.75 -1.16 9.13
N VAL A 160 6.30 -1.85 8.12
CA VAL A 160 5.55 -2.82 7.31
C VAL A 160 5.39 -4.15 8.06
N GLN A 161 6.35 -4.53 8.90
CA GLN A 161 6.22 -5.67 9.81
C GLN A 161 5.10 -5.41 10.85
N ALA A 162 4.95 -4.17 11.32
CA ALA A 162 3.88 -3.73 12.23
C ALA A 162 2.50 -3.60 11.55
N LEU A 163 2.45 -3.02 10.34
CA LEU A 163 1.26 -3.02 9.47
C LEU A 163 0.76 -4.45 9.24
N GLY A 164 1.69 -5.36 8.98
CA GLY A 164 1.42 -6.75 8.68
C GLY A 164 0.74 -7.51 9.80
N GLU A 165 1.18 -7.31 11.05
CA GLU A 165 0.54 -7.93 12.21
C GLU A 165 -0.93 -7.48 12.35
N MET A 166 -1.22 -6.20 12.11
CA MET A 166 -2.59 -5.68 12.11
C MET A 166 -3.41 -6.18 10.92
N ALA A 167 -2.86 -6.13 9.70
CA ALA A 167 -3.58 -6.47 8.46
C ALA A 167 -3.80 -7.98 8.24
N VAL A 168 -2.97 -8.84 8.85
CA VAL A 168 -3.25 -10.28 8.93
C VAL A 168 -4.37 -10.56 9.94
N THR A 169 -4.36 -9.87 11.07
CA THR A 169 -5.38 -10.04 12.13
C THR A 169 -6.74 -9.48 11.68
N PHE A 170 -6.75 -8.36 10.96
CA PHE A 170 -7.94 -7.64 10.48
C PHE A 170 -7.80 -7.26 8.98
N PRO A 171 -8.07 -8.19 8.05
CA PRO A 171 -8.01 -7.93 6.61
C PRO A 171 -9.25 -7.15 6.13
N VAL A 172 -9.27 -5.84 6.42
CA VAL A 172 -10.41 -4.93 6.19
C VAL A 172 -10.11 -3.86 5.14
N ALA A 173 -11.15 -3.36 4.47
CA ALA A 173 -11.01 -2.24 3.53
C ALA A 173 -10.42 -1.00 4.21
N GLY A 174 -9.57 -0.25 3.49
CA GLY A 174 -8.85 0.93 4.00
C GLY A 174 -7.65 0.63 4.89
N SER A 175 -7.52 -0.59 5.43
CA SER A 175 -6.35 -1.06 6.18
C SER A 175 -5.92 -0.09 7.30
N PHE A 176 -4.76 0.56 7.20
CA PHE A 176 -4.22 1.49 8.20
C PHE A 176 -5.09 2.73 8.47
N SER A 177 -5.92 3.20 7.52
CA SER A 177 -6.89 4.27 7.81
C SER A 177 -7.97 3.78 8.77
N ALA A 178 -8.50 2.57 8.53
CA ALA A 178 -9.41 1.89 9.45
C ALA A 178 -8.72 1.53 10.79
N PHE A 179 -7.44 1.15 10.79
CA PHE A 179 -6.68 0.92 12.03
C PHE A 179 -6.48 2.20 12.84
N ALA A 180 -6.31 3.37 12.19
CA ALA A 180 -6.29 4.65 12.89
C ALA A 180 -7.67 5.03 13.47
N THR A 181 -8.75 4.85 12.70
CA THR A 181 -10.14 5.00 13.19
C THR A 181 -10.43 4.11 14.40
N ARG A 182 -9.92 2.87 14.38
CA ARG A 182 -10.19 1.80 15.36
C ARG A 182 -9.31 1.86 16.61
N PHE A 183 -8.02 2.17 16.45
CA PHE A 183 -7.01 2.08 17.51
C PHE A 183 -6.52 3.43 18.02
N ILE A 184 -6.78 4.56 17.34
CA ILE A 184 -6.30 5.89 17.73
C ILE A 184 -7.49 6.79 18.10
N ASP A 185 -8.12 7.41 17.10
CA ASP A 185 -9.22 8.38 17.22
C ASP A 185 -9.93 8.42 15.86
N PRO A 186 -11.27 8.41 15.78
CA PRO A 186 -11.99 8.50 14.50
C PRO A 186 -11.67 9.75 13.68
N GLY A 187 -11.32 10.87 14.33
CA GLY A 187 -10.83 12.07 13.64
C GLY A 187 -9.43 11.91 13.07
N TRP A 188 -8.56 11.13 13.73
CA TRP A 188 -7.22 10.83 13.20
C TRP A 188 -7.32 9.85 12.03
N GLY A 189 -8.23 8.87 12.10
CA GLY A 189 -8.55 7.99 10.97
C GLY A 189 -9.06 8.73 9.74
N PHE A 190 -9.95 9.72 9.93
CA PHE A 190 -10.39 10.64 8.87
C PHE A 190 -9.20 11.39 8.26
N ALA A 191 -8.40 12.08 9.10
CA ALA A 191 -7.29 12.90 8.62
C ALA A 191 -6.23 12.06 7.90
N LEU A 192 -5.87 10.89 8.44
CA LEU A 192 -4.94 9.94 7.84
C LEU A 192 -5.46 9.37 6.51
N GLY A 193 -6.73 8.96 6.46
CA GLY A 193 -7.31 8.39 5.24
C GLY A 193 -7.35 9.41 4.11
N TRP A 194 -7.73 10.65 4.40
CA TRP A 194 -7.69 11.73 3.39
C TRP A 194 -6.26 12.11 3.00
N ASN A 195 -5.32 12.15 3.94
CA ASN A 195 -3.88 12.34 3.69
C ASN A 195 -3.32 11.31 2.70
N TYR A 196 -3.65 10.02 2.88
CA TYR A 196 -3.21 8.94 1.99
C TYR A 196 -3.99 8.91 0.66
N ALA A 197 -5.27 9.24 0.65
CA ALA A 197 -6.04 9.37 -0.60
C ALA A 197 -5.48 10.49 -1.49
N ILE A 198 -5.24 11.67 -0.90
CA ILE A 198 -4.68 12.84 -1.57
C ILE A 198 -3.24 12.58 -2.03
N GLN A 199 -2.42 11.90 -1.22
CA GLN A 199 -1.09 11.42 -1.63
C GLN A 199 -1.14 10.72 -2.97
N TRP A 200 -1.93 9.64 -3.12
CA TRP A 200 -1.97 8.90 -4.37
C TRP A 200 -2.65 9.64 -5.52
N MET A 201 -3.57 10.56 -5.23
CA MET A 201 -4.11 11.50 -6.22
C MET A 201 -3.06 12.51 -6.73
N PHE A 202 -1.97 12.75 -5.99
CA PHE A 202 -0.84 13.60 -6.39
C PHE A 202 0.38 12.80 -6.90
N THR A 203 0.62 11.58 -6.42
CA THR A 203 1.62 10.66 -6.98
C THR A 203 1.28 10.32 -8.43
N MET A 204 0.00 10.06 -8.75
CA MET A 204 -0.38 9.67 -10.12
C MET A 204 0.00 10.72 -11.19
N PRO A 205 -0.34 12.02 -11.06
CA PRO A 205 0.14 13.03 -12.00
C PRO A 205 1.67 13.23 -11.95
N LEU A 206 2.32 13.13 -10.78
CA LEU A 206 3.78 13.20 -10.65
C LEU A 206 4.51 12.10 -11.46
N GLU A 207 4.03 10.86 -11.41
CA GLU A 207 4.58 9.73 -12.16
C GLU A 207 4.28 9.86 -13.68
N VAL A 208 3.17 10.50 -14.08
CA VAL A 208 2.87 10.80 -15.49
C VAL A 208 3.71 11.98 -16.02
N MET A 209 3.95 13.01 -15.21
CA MET A 209 4.95 14.06 -15.53
C MET A 209 6.34 13.43 -15.69
N SER A 210 6.70 12.50 -14.80
CA SER A 210 7.96 11.76 -14.87
C SER A 210 8.07 10.91 -16.14
N ALA A 211 6.99 10.27 -16.57
CA ALA A 211 6.95 9.57 -17.86
C ALA A 211 7.18 10.53 -19.04
N ALA A 212 6.60 11.74 -19.01
CA ALA A 212 6.83 12.76 -20.02
C ALA A 212 8.28 13.28 -20.05
N ILE A 213 8.93 13.44 -18.89
CA ILE A 213 10.38 13.73 -18.79
C ILE A 213 11.18 12.60 -19.44
N THR A 214 10.92 11.34 -19.10
CA THR A 214 11.66 10.21 -19.71
C THR A 214 11.49 10.12 -21.23
N LEU A 215 10.36 10.56 -21.79
CA LEU A 215 10.17 10.58 -23.24
C LEU A 215 11.05 11.61 -23.97
N GLN A 216 11.46 12.70 -23.31
CA GLN A 216 12.35 13.71 -23.94
C GLN A 216 13.70 13.12 -24.37
N PHE A 217 14.16 12.06 -23.70
CA PHE A 217 15.40 11.34 -24.04
C PHE A 217 15.51 10.98 -25.53
N TRP A 218 14.42 10.51 -26.14
CA TRP A 218 14.40 10.11 -27.55
C TRP A 218 14.04 11.25 -28.52
N ASN A 219 13.74 12.45 -28.01
CA ASN A 219 13.39 13.64 -28.80
C ASN A 219 12.32 13.39 -29.89
N PHE A 220 11.31 12.56 -29.59
CA PHE A 220 10.23 12.27 -30.54
C PHE A 220 9.46 13.55 -30.92
N PRO A 221 9.06 13.73 -32.20
CA PRO A 221 8.32 14.90 -32.68
C PRO A 221 6.82 14.84 -32.32
N ILE A 222 6.50 14.44 -31.08
CA ILE A 222 5.14 14.25 -30.57
C ILE A 222 4.93 15.23 -29.40
N PRO A 223 3.88 16.07 -29.42
CA PRO A 223 3.62 17.00 -28.31
C PRO A 223 3.39 16.26 -26.99
N ALA A 224 4.04 16.70 -25.91
CA ALA A 224 3.96 16.05 -24.60
C ALA A 224 2.52 15.93 -24.06
N THR A 225 1.62 16.84 -24.45
CA THR A 225 0.17 16.76 -24.16
C THR A 225 -0.48 15.47 -24.69
N VAL A 226 -0.09 15.00 -25.88
CA VAL A 226 -0.58 13.76 -26.48
C VAL A 226 -0.08 12.56 -25.68
N CYS A 227 1.19 12.55 -25.29
CA CYS A 227 1.78 11.49 -24.46
C CYS A 227 1.08 11.40 -23.08
N ILE A 228 0.87 12.55 -22.42
CA ILE A 228 0.13 12.64 -21.15
C ILE A 228 -1.30 12.12 -21.32
N THR A 229 -1.99 12.48 -22.41
CA THR A 229 -3.33 11.98 -22.73
C THR A 229 -3.35 10.45 -22.82
N ILE A 230 -2.41 9.87 -23.57
CA ILE A 230 -2.29 8.42 -23.78
C ILE A 230 -2.00 7.69 -22.46
N PHE A 231 -1.07 8.21 -21.64
CA PHE A 231 -0.74 7.62 -20.34
C PHE A 231 -1.92 7.64 -19.37
N LEU A 232 -2.61 8.79 -19.23
CA LEU A 232 -3.81 8.90 -18.39
C LEU A 232 -4.94 7.96 -18.87
N ALA A 233 -5.17 7.90 -20.19
CA ALA A 233 -6.17 7.02 -20.77
C ALA A 233 -5.86 5.52 -20.52
N ALA A 234 -4.60 5.11 -20.65
CA ALA A 234 -4.15 3.75 -20.36
C ALA A 234 -4.33 3.38 -18.88
N ILE A 235 -3.91 4.25 -17.95
CA ILE A 235 -4.07 4.05 -16.50
C ILE A 235 -5.55 3.92 -16.13
N MET A 236 -6.40 4.79 -16.67
CA MET A 236 -7.86 4.73 -16.46
C MET A 236 -8.46 3.44 -17.02
N LEU A 237 -8.09 3.02 -18.24
CA LEU A 237 -8.59 1.79 -18.86
C LEU A 237 -8.22 0.53 -18.04
N ILE A 238 -6.99 0.46 -17.53
CA ILE A 238 -6.52 -0.64 -16.67
C ILE A 238 -7.31 -0.68 -15.35
N ASN A 239 -7.58 0.48 -14.73
CA ASN A 239 -8.31 0.53 -13.46
C ASN A 239 -9.84 0.36 -13.62
N LEU A 240 -10.38 0.61 -14.82
CA LEU A 240 -11.74 0.24 -15.21
C LEU A 240 -11.87 -1.24 -15.63
N CYS A 241 -10.79 -2.01 -15.71
CA CYS A 241 -10.83 -3.47 -15.84
C CYS A 241 -11.05 -4.16 -14.48
N ASN A 242 -11.16 -5.49 -14.46
CA ASN A 242 -11.33 -6.22 -13.20
C ASN A 242 -10.03 -6.16 -12.37
N VAL A 243 -10.10 -6.19 -11.03
CA VAL A 243 -8.90 -6.18 -10.16
C VAL A 243 -7.91 -7.31 -10.48
N LYS A 244 -8.37 -8.45 -11.03
CA LYS A 244 -7.47 -9.48 -11.57
C LYS A 244 -6.56 -8.92 -12.68
N VAL A 245 -7.10 -8.14 -13.62
CA VAL A 245 -6.34 -7.58 -14.76
C VAL A 245 -5.28 -6.61 -14.25
N PHE A 246 -5.64 -5.69 -13.33
CA PHE A 246 -4.68 -4.85 -12.61
C PHE A 246 -3.54 -5.70 -12.00
N GLY A 247 -3.88 -6.79 -11.32
CA GLY A 247 -2.90 -7.69 -10.70
C GLY A 247 -1.98 -8.43 -11.68
N GLU A 248 -2.44 -8.77 -12.90
CA GLU A 248 -1.57 -9.38 -13.94
C GLU A 248 -0.68 -8.32 -14.63
N VAL A 249 -1.21 -7.12 -14.86
CA VAL A 249 -0.47 -5.99 -15.46
C VAL A 249 0.66 -5.54 -14.51
N GLU A 250 0.33 -5.30 -13.24
CA GLU A 250 1.31 -4.86 -12.25
C GLU A 250 2.33 -5.97 -11.96
N TYR A 251 1.93 -7.25 -11.97
CA TYR A 251 2.86 -8.40 -11.92
C TYR A 251 3.88 -8.36 -13.06
N SER A 252 3.42 -8.06 -14.28
CA SER A 252 4.28 -8.02 -15.49
C SER A 252 5.25 -6.84 -15.45
N PHE A 253 4.77 -5.63 -15.14
CA PHE A 253 5.64 -4.46 -14.97
C PHE A 253 6.66 -4.66 -13.85
N SER A 254 6.27 -5.28 -12.74
CA SER A 254 7.14 -5.51 -11.59
C SER A 254 8.29 -6.48 -11.88
N ILE A 255 8.06 -7.53 -12.67
CA ILE A 255 9.14 -8.43 -13.11
C ILE A 255 10.15 -7.64 -13.96
N PHE A 256 9.68 -6.87 -14.95
CA PHE A 256 10.54 -6.07 -15.81
C PHE A 256 11.41 -5.09 -15.01
N LYS A 257 10.80 -4.36 -14.05
CA LYS A 257 11.53 -3.49 -13.10
C LYS A 257 12.61 -4.24 -12.31
N VAL A 258 12.25 -5.36 -11.69
CA VAL A 258 13.16 -6.15 -10.84
C VAL A 258 14.36 -6.68 -11.63
N THR A 259 14.11 -7.27 -12.80
CA THR A 259 15.17 -7.78 -13.69
C THR A 259 16.12 -6.67 -14.11
N ALA A 260 15.59 -5.48 -14.46
CA ALA A 260 16.42 -4.36 -14.87
C ALA A 260 17.23 -3.73 -13.73
N VAL A 261 16.68 -3.62 -12.50
CA VAL A 261 17.45 -3.13 -11.34
C VAL A 261 18.58 -4.11 -10.98
N ILE A 262 18.35 -5.41 -11.05
CA ILE A 262 19.40 -6.42 -10.85
C ILE A 262 20.46 -6.32 -11.95
N GLY A 263 20.05 -6.18 -13.21
CA GLY A 263 20.96 -5.97 -14.34
C GLY A 263 21.82 -4.71 -14.18
N PHE A 264 21.22 -3.59 -13.76
CA PHE A 264 21.93 -2.35 -13.47
C PHE A 264 22.93 -2.49 -12.32
N ILE A 265 22.60 -3.21 -11.25
CA ILE A 265 23.53 -3.45 -10.13
C ILE A 265 24.76 -4.24 -10.59
N ILE A 266 24.56 -5.30 -11.38
CA ILE A 266 25.66 -6.11 -11.94
C ILE A 266 26.50 -5.26 -12.91
N LEU A 267 25.85 -4.57 -13.84
CA LEU A 267 26.50 -3.68 -14.81
C LEU A 267 27.31 -2.58 -14.12
N GLY A 268 26.72 -1.91 -13.12
CA GLY A 268 27.36 -0.83 -12.40
C GLY A 268 28.53 -1.29 -11.53
N ALA A 269 28.50 -2.52 -11.00
CA ALA A 269 29.67 -3.13 -10.38
C ALA A 269 30.80 -3.38 -11.39
N VAL A 270 30.47 -3.79 -12.62
CA VAL A 270 31.45 -3.93 -13.72
C VAL A 270 32.02 -2.56 -14.13
N ILE A 271 31.18 -1.55 -14.35
CA ILE A 271 31.62 -0.17 -14.68
C ILE A 271 32.53 0.38 -13.57
N ASN A 272 32.16 0.22 -12.30
CA ASN A 272 32.95 0.74 -11.18
C ASN A 272 34.36 0.12 -11.09
N CYS A 273 34.49 -1.16 -11.49
CA CYS A 273 35.74 -1.90 -11.51
C CYS A 273 36.55 -1.72 -12.80
N GLY A 274 35.91 -1.56 -13.96
CA GLY A 274 36.58 -1.41 -15.26
C GLY A 274 36.93 0.04 -15.62
N GLY A 275 36.07 1.00 -15.23
CA GLY A 275 36.12 2.39 -15.67
C GLY A 275 35.18 2.72 -16.83
N ASP A 276 35.18 3.99 -17.21
CA ASP A 276 34.83 4.39 -18.58
C ASP A 276 36.07 4.34 -19.49
N GLN A 277 35.96 4.85 -20.72
CA GLN A 277 37.00 4.75 -21.75
C GLN A 277 38.28 5.56 -21.42
N ASP A 278 38.18 6.59 -20.56
CA ASP A 278 39.28 7.52 -20.25
C ASP A 278 39.77 7.41 -18.80
N THR A 279 38.91 6.98 -17.87
CA THR A 279 39.15 7.12 -16.43
C THR A 279 39.79 5.92 -15.75
N GLY A 280 39.61 4.70 -16.27
CA GLY A 280 39.95 3.46 -15.58
C GLY A 280 39.19 3.30 -14.25
N TYR A 281 39.70 2.47 -13.33
CA TYR A 281 39.05 2.14 -12.05
C TYR A 281 38.46 3.37 -11.33
N ILE A 282 37.14 3.37 -11.14
CA ILE A 282 36.40 4.46 -10.51
C ILE A 282 36.49 4.30 -8.98
N GLY A 283 36.09 3.13 -8.47
CA GLY A 283 36.11 2.84 -7.04
C GLY A 283 35.42 3.92 -6.21
N GLY A 284 36.17 4.56 -5.31
CA GLY A 284 35.68 5.65 -4.46
C GLY A 284 35.84 7.06 -5.03
N ARG A 285 36.22 7.24 -6.31
CA ARG A 285 36.66 8.55 -6.86
C ARG A 285 35.72 9.70 -6.53
N TYR A 286 34.42 9.55 -6.80
CA TYR A 286 33.44 10.62 -6.56
C TYR A 286 33.10 10.87 -5.08
N TRP A 287 33.43 9.93 -4.19
CA TRP A 287 33.35 10.11 -2.73
C TRP A 287 34.55 10.89 -2.18
N VAL A 288 35.65 11.00 -2.94
CA VAL A 288 36.82 11.82 -2.60
C VAL A 288 36.74 13.19 -3.27
N ASN A 289 36.40 13.23 -4.56
CA ASN A 289 36.24 14.46 -5.36
C ASN A 289 35.09 14.26 -6.37
N PRO A 290 33.95 14.96 -6.27
CA PRO A 290 33.74 16.19 -5.46
C PRO A 290 33.57 15.96 -3.96
N GLY A 291 33.25 14.74 -3.50
CA GLY A 291 33.24 14.40 -2.07
C GLY A 291 32.04 13.58 -1.61
N ALA A 292 32.16 13.00 -0.42
CA ALA A 292 31.17 12.09 0.16
C ALA A 292 29.86 12.79 0.61
N PHE A 293 29.96 14.02 1.13
CA PHE A 293 28.85 14.78 1.70
C PHE A 293 28.73 16.14 1.03
N HIS A 294 27.55 16.49 0.53
CA HIS A 294 27.21 17.82 0.05
C HIS A 294 26.23 18.49 1.01
N ASN A 295 26.39 19.80 1.26
CA ASN A 295 25.62 20.58 2.23
C ASN A 295 25.59 20.03 3.68
N GLY A 296 26.53 19.13 4.03
CA GLY A 296 26.70 18.56 5.36
C GLY A 296 25.44 17.89 5.93
N PHE A 297 25.26 17.98 7.24
CA PHE A 297 24.09 17.40 7.93
C PHE A 297 22.75 18.00 7.44
N LYS A 298 22.75 19.25 6.97
CA LYS A 298 21.56 19.90 6.43
C LYS A 298 21.14 19.30 5.07
N GLY A 299 22.12 18.96 4.23
CA GLY A 299 21.92 18.18 3.00
C GLY A 299 21.35 16.78 3.30
N PHE A 300 21.90 16.09 4.31
CA PHE A 300 21.34 14.83 4.79
C PHE A 300 19.88 14.95 5.26
N CYS A 301 19.55 15.98 6.06
CA CYS A 301 18.16 16.21 6.48
C CYS A 301 17.21 16.47 5.31
N ASN A 302 17.64 17.26 4.31
CA ASN A 302 16.84 17.63 3.15
C ASN A 302 16.37 16.43 2.31
N ILE A 303 17.17 15.37 2.24
CA ILE A 303 16.88 14.21 1.39
C ILE A 303 16.09 13.08 2.08
N LEU A 304 15.85 13.17 3.39
CA LEU A 304 15.10 12.14 4.14
C LEU A 304 13.68 11.95 3.60
N VAL A 305 13.01 13.03 3.18
CA VAL A 305 11.65 12.95 2.60
C VAL A 305 11.68 12.40 1.17
N THR A 306 12.73 12.64 0.39
CA THR A 306 12.91 12.03 -0.94
C THR A 306 13.22 10.53 -0.84
N ALA A 307 14.03 10.13 0.14
CA ALA A 307 14.24 8.72 0.49
C ALA A 307 12.93 8.07 0.98
N ALA A 308 12.13 8.76 1.81
CA ALA A 308 10.81 8.29 2.21
C ALA A 308 9.85 8.11 1.02
N PHE A 309 9.75 9.09 0.11
CA PHE A 309 8.95 8.96 -1.11
C PHE A 309 9.37 7.76 -1.96
N SER A 310 10.68 7.47 -2.05
CA SER A 310 11.21 6.31 -2.76
C SER A 310 10.76 4.96 -2.19
N PHE A 311 10.39 4.92 -0.91
CA PHE A 311 9.93 3.72 -0.21
C PHE A 311 8.39 3.62 -0.11
N ALA A 312 7.65 4.68 -0.47
CA ALA A 312 6.19 4.74 -0.52
C ALA A 312 5.61 3.64 -1.43
N GLY A 313 4.35 3.24 -1.19
CA GLY A 313 3.69 2.17 -1.94
C GLY A 313 3.97 0.77 -1.43
N THR A 314 4.93 0.59 -0.51
CA THR A 314 5.13 -0.69 0.16
C THR A 314 3.90 -1.08 1.00
N GLU A 315 3.27 -0.10 1.64
CA GLU A 315 2.05 -0.25 2.44
C GLU A 315 0.78 -0.54 1.63
N LEU A 316 0.80 -0.42 0.29
CA LEU A 316 -0.30 -0.88 -0.58
C LEU A 316 -0.60 -2.37 -0.39
N VAL A 317 0.39 -3.17 0.04
CA VAL A 317 0.21 -4.57 0.44
C VAL A 317 -0.84 -4.74 1.55
N GLY A 318 -0.94 -3.76 2.45
CA GLY A 318 -1.93 -3.74 3.52
C GLY A 318 -3.34 -3.40 3.01
N LEU A 319 -3.46 -2.58 1.97
CA LEU A 319 -4.73 -2.22 1.33
C LEU A 319 -5.26 -3.37 0.46
N ALA A 320 -4.37 -4.01 -0.30
CA ALA A 320 -4.66 -5.19 -1.12
C ALA A 320 -5.01 -6.46 -0.31
N ALA A 321 -4.80 -6.45 1.01
CA ALA A 321 -5.21 -7.53 1.90
C ALA A 321 -6.71 -7.82 1.84
N ALA A 322 -7.55 -6.78 1.69
CA ALA A 322 -9.01 -6.90 1.61
C ALA A 322 -9.50 -7.58 0.32
N GLU A 323 -8.73 -7.47 -0.78
CA GLU A 323 -9.00 -8.11 -2.08
C GLU A 323 -8.21 -9.41 -2.28
N THR A 324 -7.48 -9.89 -1.26
CA THR A 324 -6.69 -11.13 -1.34
C THR A 324 -7.53 -12.34 -0.95
N HIS A 325 -7.41 -13.45 -1.70
CA HIS A 325 -8.21 -14.67 -1.47
C HIS A 325 -7.91 -15.35 -0.12
N ASN A 326 -6.65 -15.39 0.30
CA ASN A 326 -6.25 -15.88 1.63
C ASN A 326 -5.16 -14.92 2.16
N PRO A 327 -5.54 -13.86 2.89
CA PRO A 327 -4.58 -12.90 3.41
C PRO A 327 -3.66 -13.55 4.45
N SER A 328 -4.19 -14.47 5.28
CA SER A 328 -3.47 -15.05 6.41
C SER A 328 -2.18 -15.81 6.03
N LYS A 329 -2.12 -16.39 4.83
CA LYS A 329 -0.91 -17.03 4.27
C LYS A 329 -0.16 -16.14 3.27
N SER A 330 -0.89 -15.37 2.47
CA SER A 330 -0.29 -14.56 1.39
C SER A 330 0.44 -13.33 1.91
N LEU A 331 -0.19 -12.61 2.84
CA LEU A 331 0.29 -11.32 3.32
C LEU A 331 1.60 -11.44 4.12
N PRO A 332 1.79 -12.38 5.08
CA PRO A 332 3.08 -12.57 5.75
C PRO A 332 4.24 -12.81 4.78
N THR A 333 3.98 -13.56 3.71
CA THR A 333 5.00 -13.88 2.70
C THR A 333 5.43 -12.64 1.91
N ALA A 334 4.49 -11.75 1.57
CA ALA A 334 4.82 -10.49 0.91
C ALA A 334 5.53 -9.50 1.84
N ILE A 335 5.14 -9.43 3.12
CA ILE A 335 5.74 -8.53 4.13
C ILE A 335 7.22 -8.82 4.37
N LYS A 336 7.61 -10.10 4.45
CA LYS A 336 9.00 -10.47 4.72
C LYS A 336 9.92 -10.20 3.53
N GLN A 337 9.45 -10.41 2.29
CA GLN A 337 10.20 -10.08 1.08
C GLN A 337 10.62 -8.61 0.99
N VAL A 338 9.97 -7.70 1.74
CA VAL A 338 10.36 -6.29 1.86
C VAL A 338 11.80 -6.14 2.38
N PHE A 339 12.32 -7.03 3.22
CA PHE A 339 13.73 -7.00 3.66
C PHE A 339 14.71 -7.07 2.48
N TRP A 340 14.58 -8.10 1.64
CA TRP A 340 15.42 -8.28 0.46
C TRP A 340 15.23 -7.17 -0.57
N ARG A 341 13.99 -6.68 -0.73
CA ARG A 341 13.71 -5.52 -1.57
C ARG A 341 14.44 -4.26 -1.10
N ILE A 342 14.42 -3.94 0.21
CA ILE A 342 15.17 -2.80 0.76
C ILE A 342 16.68 -2.96 0.51
N ALA A 343 17.24 -4.12 0.85
CA ALA A 343 18.68 -4.35 0.74
C ALA A 343 19.20 -4.29 -0.71
N ILE A 344 18.50 -4.95 -1.63
CA ILE A 344 18.96 -5.09 -3.02
C ILE A 344 18.49 -3.92 -3.89
N PHE A 345 17.18 -3.66 -3.97
CA PHE A 345 16.64 -2.72 -4.96
C PHE A 345 16.84 -1.25 -4.57
N TYR A 346 17.15 -0.95 -3.31
CA TYR A 346 17.40 0.41 -2.83
C TYR A 346 18.82 0.61 -2.33
N VAL A 347 19.24 -0.07 -1.26
CA VAL A 347 20.55 0.22 -0.64
C VAL A 347 21.70 -0.06 -1.61
N LEU A 348 21.70 -1.22 -2.27
CA LEU A 348 22.75 -1.58 -3.23
C LEU A 348 22.68 -0.78 -4.54
N SER A 349 21.48 -0.50 -5.08
CA SER A 349 21.35 0.31 -6.30
C SER A 349 21.79 1.77 -6.08
N ILE A 350 21.44 2.37 -4.94
CA ILE A 350 21.86 3.71 -4.54
C ILE A 350 23.36 3.76 -4.23
N ALA A 351 23.94 2.72 -3.62
CA ALA A 351 25.38 2.62 -3.45
C ALA A 351 26.11 2.65 -4.80
N ILE A 352 25.67 1.86 -5.77
CA ILE A 352 26.22 1.84 -7.13
C ILE A 352 26.06 3.20 -7.82
N VAL A 353 24.87 3.83 -7.76
CA VAL A 353 24.66 5.20 -8.30
C VAL A 353 25.61 6.21 -7.66
N GLY A 354 25.78 6.18 -6.34
CA GLY A 354 26.67 7.08 -5.61
C GLY A 354 28.16 6.84 -5.86
N LEU A 355 28.56 5.67 -6.36
CA LEU A 355 29.94 5.38 -6.79
C LEU A 355 30.19 5.82 -8.24
N LEU A 356 29.16 5.79 -9.10
CA LEU A 356 29.27 6.03 -10.54
C LEU A 356 28.90 7.44 -11.01
N VAL A 357 28.18 8.23 -10.22
CA VAL A 357 27.72 9.56 -10.62
C VAL A 357 28.19 10.62 -9.61
N PRO A 358 28.98 11.63 -10.01
CA PRO A 358 29.37 12.71 -9.12
C PRO A 358 28.19 13.66 -8.85
N TYR A 359 28.04 14.10 -7.59
CA TYR A 359 26.89 14.91 -7.18
C TYR A 359 26.80 16.28 -7.87
N ASN A 360 27.93 16.81 -8.36
CA ASN A 360 28.00 18.08 -9.10
C ASN A 360 27.76 17.94 -10.61
N SER A 361 27.36 16.76 -11.09
CA SER A 361 27.04 16.52 -12.51
C SER A 361 25.86 17.39 -12.96
N THR A 362 26.09 18.25 -13.96
CA THR A 362 25.05 19.12 -14.55
C THR A 362 23.87 18.37 -15.14
N ARG A 363 24.07 17.09 -15.50
CA ARG A 363 23.04 16.16 -16.01
C ARG A 363 22.03 15.72 -14.93
N LEU A 364 22.35 15.86 -13.64
CA LEU A 364 21.42 15.55 -12.55
C LEU A 364 20.29 16.58 -12.46
N ILE A 365 19.11 16.12 -12.00
CA ILE A 365 17.94 16.96 -11.78
C ILE A 365 18.22 17.94 -10.63
N SER A 366 18.16 19.23 -10.95
CA SER A 366 18.33 20.33 -9.99
C SER A 366 16.96 20.83 -9.51
N ARG A 367 16.90 21.48 -8.34
CA ARG A 367 15.64 21.99 -7.78
C ARG A 367 14.94 22.92 -8.78
N ASN A 368 13.64 22.71 -8.97
CA ASN A 368 12.77 23.46 -9.89
C ASN A 368 13.16 23.44 -11.39
N SER A 369 14.15 22.65 -11.81
CA SER A 369 14.49 22.43 -13.23
C SER A 369 14.09 21.02 -13.69
N VAL A 370 13.22 20.91 -14.70
CA VAL A 370 12.78 19.62 -15.28
C VAL A 370 13.21 19.40 -16.73
N ASP A 371 13.81 20.40 -17.39
CA ASP A 371 14.26 20.28 -18.79
C ASP A 371 15.35 19.21 -18.97
N SER A 372 15.06 18.19 -19.79
CA SER A 372 16.02 17.28 -20.43
C SER A 372 17.12 16.70 -19.52
N LYS A 373 16.79 16.37 -18.26
CA LYS A 373 17.71 15.78 -17.28
C LYS A 373 17.36 14.33 -16.99
N ALA A 374 18.32 13.44 -17.24
CA ALA A 374 18.12 11.99 -17.21
C ALA A 374 18.18 11.41 -15.79
N SER A 375 17.66 10.17 -15.64
CA SER A 375 17.86 9.38 -14.42
C SER A 375 19.35 9.19 -14.12
N PRO A 376 19.82 9.27 -12.85
CA PRO A 376 21.18 8.88 -12.49
C PRO A 376 21.58 7.46 -12.94
N PHE A 377 20.61 6.54 -13.07
CA PHE A 377 20.84 5.20 -13.61
C PHE A 377 21.25 5.27 -15.09
N THR A 378 20.53 6.06 -15.89
CA THR A 378 20.87 6.33 -17.30
C THR A 378 22.18 7.10 -17.41
N ILE A 379 22.43 8.10 -16.56
CA ILE A 379 23.66 8.91 -16.54
C ILE A 379 24.90 8.04 -16.28
N ALA A 380 24.82 7.06 -15.39
CA ALA A 380 25.92 6.12 -15.12
C ALA A 380 26.28 5.31 -16.38
N ILE A 381 25.28 4.78 -17.09
CA ILE A 381 25.49 3.99 -18.33
C ILE A 381 26.04 4.85 -19.47
N GLN A 382 25.51 6.07 -19.63
CA GLN A 382 26.00 7.03 -20.62
C GLN A 382 27.43 7.47 -20.36
N SER A 383 27.81 7.65 -19.09
CA SER A 383 29.19 8.02 -18.73
C SER A 383 30.18 6.88 -19.01
N ALA A 384 29.74 5.63 -18.91
CA ALA A 384 30.52 4.46 -19.33
C ALA A 384 30.60 4.25 -20.86
N GLY A 385 29.95 5.09 -21.67
CA GLY A 385 29.98 5.01 -23.14
C GLY A 385 29.27 3.79 -23.74
N ILE A 386 28.40 3.11 -22.98
CA ILE A 386 27.75 1.86 -23.44
C ILE A 386 26.50 2.19 -24.27
N ALA A 387 26.68 2.27 -25.59
CA ALA A 387 25.65 2.65 -26.55
C ALA A 387 24.38 1.77 -26.45
N GLY A 388 23.20 2.42 -26.43
CA GLY A 388 21.89 1.78 -26.52
C GLY A 388 21.37 1.16 -25.21
N LEU A 389 22.26 0.79 -24.29
CA LEU A 389 21.88 0.28 -22.97
C LEU A 389 21.31 1.40 -22.07
N ASP A 390 21.70 2.64 -22.34
CA ASP A 390 21.11 3.85 -21.76
C ASP A 390 19.64 4.05 -22.20
N SER A 391 19.34 3.83 -23.48
CA SER A 391 17.98 3.82 -24.04
C SER A 391 17.12 2.71 -23.42
N VAL A 392 17.68 1.51 -23.24
CA VAL A 392 17.00 0.41 -22.54
C VAL A 392 16.71 0.77 -21.08
N MET A 393 17.67 1.36 -20.35
CA MET A 393 17.46 1.82 -18.98
C MET A 393 16.40 2.93 -18.91
N ASN A 394 16.40 3.87 -19.85
CA ASN A 394 15.39 4.92 -19.90
C ASN A 394 13.97 4.37 -20.17
N ALA A 395 13.84 3.35 -21.01
CA ALA A 395 12.57 2.61 -21.19
C ALA A 395 12.14 1.86 -19.92
N VAL A 396 13.08 1.31 -19.14
CA VAL A 396 12.80 0.73 -17.82
C VAL A 396 12.27 1.79 -16.86
N VAL A 397 12.86 2.99 -16.80
CA VAL A 397 12.34 4.08 -15.95
C VAL A 397 10.92 4.47 -16.37
N MET A 398 10.66 4.64 -17.67
CA MET A 398 9.33 4.97 -18.19
C MET A 398 8.27 3.92 -17.79
N VAL A 399 8.57 2.62 -17.93
CA VAL A 399 7.65 1.55 -17.49
C VAL A 399 7.53 1.50 -15.97
N ALA A 400 8.60 1.82 -15.23
CA ALA A 400 8.58 1.86 -13.78
C ALA A 400 7.60 2.92 -13.24
N VAL A 401 7.68 4.14 -13.77
CA VAL A 401 6.83 5.26 -13.33
C VAL A 401 5.36 5.07 -13.75
N LEU A 402 5.10 4.63 -14.98
CA LEU A 402 3.71 4.34 -15.43
C LEU A 402 3.04 3.23 -14.59
N SER A 403 3.82 2.26 -14.09
CA SER A 403 3.34 1.23 -13.18
C SER A 403 3.07 1.78 -11.76
N VAL A 404 3.89 2.71 -11.24
CA VAL A 404 3.54 3.40 -9.98
C VAL A 404 2.33 4.33 -10.16
N ALA A 405 2.16 4.98 -11.32
CA ALA A 405 0.95 5.74 -11.64
C ALA A 405 -0.32 4.85 -11.68
N ASN A 406 -0.20 3.62 -12.21
CA ASN A 406 -1.24 2.60 -12.15
C ASN A 406 -1.56 2.17 -10.71
N SER A 407 -0.55 1.88 -9.89
CA SER A 407 -0.70 1.55 -8.46
C SER A 407 -1.23 2.74 -7.63
N SER A 408 -0.97 3.98 -8.06
CA SER A 408 -1.52 5.20 -7.46
C SER A 408 -3.04 5.26 -7.62
N MET A 409 -3.54 5.03 -8.84
CA MET A 409 -4.98 4.94 -9.12
C MET A 409 -5.68 3.85 -8.30
N TYR A 410 -5.02 2.71 -8.11
CA TYR A 410 -5.49 1.63 -7.24
C TYR A 410 -5.56 2.08 -5.77
N GLY A 411 -4.51 2.74 -5.27
CA GLY A 411 -4.39 3.20 -3.88
C GLY A 411 -5.39 4.29 -3.49
N SER A 412 -5.51 5.36 -4.28
CA SER A 412 -6.44 6.46 -4.02
C SER A 412 -7.90 6.00 -4.06
N SER A 413 -8.30 5.30 -5.14
CA SER A 413 -9.70 4.91 -5.36
C SER A 413 -10.25 3.98 -4.26
N ARG A 414 -9.42 3.06 -3.74
CA ARG A 414 -9.78 2.16 -2.62
C ARG A 414 -9.77 2.84 -1.27
N THR A 415 -8.88 3.82 -1.06
CA THR A 415 -8.86 4.61 0.17
C THR A 415 -10.10 5.52 0.27
N LEU A 416 -10.48 6.17 -0.84
CA LEU A 416 -11.72 6.97 -0.95
C LEU A 416 -12.99 6.12 -0.71
N ALA A 417 -13.05 4.92 -1.28
CA ALA A 417 -14.16 3.99 -1.05
C ALA A 417 -14.26 3.57 0.43
N ALA A 418 -13.14 3.13 1.03
CA ALA A 418 -13.11 2.70 2.43
C ALA A 418 -13.36 3.86 3.43
N LEU A 419 -13.01 5.10 3.09
CA LEU A 419 -13.43 6.29 3.84
C LEU A 419 -14.95 6.48 3.77
N ALA A 420 -15.57 6.29 2.61
CA ALA A 420 -17.00 6.46 2.43
C ALA A 420 -17.83 5.35 3.12
N GLU A 421 -17.33 4.11 3.13
CA GLU A 421 -17.87 3.01 3.95
C GLU A 421 -17.82 3.30 5.45
N GLN A 422 -16.74 3.96 5.92
CA GLN A 422 -16.60 4.46 7.29
C GLN A 422 -17.44 5.73 7.57
N GLY A 423 -18.13 6.31 6.58
CA GLY A 423 -18.82 7.59 6.73
C GLY A 423 -17.89 8.80 6.91
N GLN A 424 -16.60 8.63 6.63
CA GLN A 424 -15.55 9.65 6.67
C GLN A 424 -15.35 10.36 5.31
N ALA A 425 -16.08 9.94 4.26
CA ALA A 425 -16.18 10.62 2.97
C ALA A 425 -17.62 10.56 2.41
N PRO A 426 -17.98 11.39 1.41
CA PRO A 426 -19.32 11.37 0.80
C PRO A 426 -19.75 9.97 0.31
N LYS A 427 -20.97 9.55 0.65
CA LYS A 427 -21.50 8.19 0.37
C LYS A 427 -21.40 7.74 -1.09
N ILE A 428 -21.42 8.68 -2.04
CA ILE A 428 -21.29 8.39 -3.47
C ILE A 428 -19.95 7.69 -3.84
N LEU A 429 -18.89 7.92 -3.05
CA LEU A 429 -17.57 7.29 -3.23
C LEU A 429 -17.54 5.81 -2.78
N ALA A 430 -18.53 5.37 -1.98
CA ALA A 430 -18.71 3.97 -1.60
C ALA A 430 -19.41 3.13 -2.70
N TYR A 431 -19.73 3.72 -3.86
CA TYR A 431 -20.30 2.98 -4.98
C TYR A 431 -19.27 1.99 -5.54
N ILE A 432 -19.59 0.70 -5.44
CA ILE A 432 -18.77 -0.42 -5.95
C ILE A 432 -19.62 -1.26 -6.91
N ASP A 433 -19.08 -1.53 -8.09
CA ASP A 433 -19.76 -2.32 -9.12
C ASP A 433 -19.74 -3.84 -8.84
N ARG A 434 -20.50 -4.62 -9.61
CA ARG A 434 -20.54 -6.09 -9.53
C ARG A 434 -19.20 -6.79 -9.80
N GLN A 435 -18.18 -6.08 -10.25
CA GLN A 435 -16.83 -6.58 -10.47
C GLN A 435 -15.86 -6.23 -9.32
N GLY A 436 -16.32 -5.48 -8.31
CA GLY A 436 -15.54 -5.01 -7.17
C GLY A 436 -14.82 -3.68 -7.41
N ARG A 437 -15.25 -2.87 -8.39
CA ARG A 437 -14.58 -1.61 -8.75
C ARG A 437 -15.26 -0.40 -8.11
N PRO A 438 -14.54 0.48 -7.38
CA PRO A 438 -15.10 1.70 -6.81
C PRO A 438 -15.20 2.83 -7.86
N LEU A 439 -16.13 2.72 -8.81
CA LEU A 439 -16.17 3.54 -10.05
C LEU A 439 -16.10 5.06 -9.82
N VAL A 440 -16.85 5.58 -8.85
CA VAL A 440 -16.88 7.04 -8.57
C VAL A 440 -15.53 7.50 -8.01
N SER A 441 -14.92 6.71 -7.14
CA SER A 441 -13.59 6.99 -6.58
C SER A 441 -12.47 6.84 -7.61
N ILE A 442 -12.62 5.97 -8.61
CA ILE A 442 -11.75 5.93 -9.79
C ILE A 442 -11.92 7.22 -10.61
N GLY A 443 -13.16 7.67 -10.85
CA GLY A 443 -13.43 8.93 -11.57
C GLY A 443 -12.83 10.17 -10.90
N VAL A 444 -12.99 10.31 -9.58
CA VAL A 444 -12.38 11.41 -8.80
C VAL A 444 -10.85 11.33 -8.80
N SER A 445 -10.29 10.13 -8.74
CA SER A 445 -8.83 9.93 -8.85
C SER A 445 -8.30 10.26 -10.26
N GLY A 446 -9.04 9.90 -11.31
CA GLY A 446 -8.77 10.26 -12.70
C GLY A 446 -8.79 11.76 -12.95
N ALA A 447 -9.73 12.49 -12.35
CA ALA A 447 -9.80 13.94 -12.43
C ALA A 447 -8.55 14.62 -11.84
N ALA A 448 -7.99 14.10 -10.74
CA ALA A 448 -6.72 14.59 -10.19
C ALA A 448 -5.51 14.31 -11.11
N GLY A 449 -5.58 13.27 -11.95
CA GLY A 449 -4.57 12.98 -12.97
C GLY A 449 -4.41 14.09 -14.02
N LEU A 450 -5.43 14.94 -14.21
CA LEU A 450 -5.34 16.10 -15.10
C LEU A 450 -4.30 17.14 -14.62
N LEU A 451 -3.85 17.09 -13.36
CA LEU A 451 -2.71 17.88 -12.88
C LEU A 451 -1.40 17.53 -13.60
N ALA A 452 -1.30 16.38 -14.29
CA ALA A 452 -0.15 16.05 -15.12
C ALA A 452 0.08 17.05 -16.26
N TYR A 453 -0.96 17.76 -16.72
CA TYR A 453 -0.81 18.83 -17.72
C TYR A 453 -0.04 20.05 -17.20
N LEU A 454 0.23 20.17 -15.89
CA LEU A 454 1.17 21.16 -15.35
C LEU A 454 2.58 20.97 -15.93
N TYR A 455 2.91 19.79 -16.48
CA TYR A 455 4.14 19.54 -17.24
C TYR A 455 4.38 20.53 -18.39
N VAL A 456 3.32 20.92 -19.11
CA VAL A 456 3.42 21.85 -20.25
C VAL A 456 3.15 23.31 -19.85
N SER A 457 3.06 23.58 -18.55
CA SER A 457 2.97 24.94 -18.00
C SER A 457 4.35 25.50 -17.66
N PRO A 458 4.53 26.84 -17.61
CA PRO A 458 5.77 27.45 -17.14
C PRO A 458 6.16 27.10 -15.69
N ALA A 459 5.23 26.54 -14.91
CA ALA A 459 5.45 26.13 -13.52
C ALA A 459 5.78 24.63 -13.35
N SER A 460 6.10 23.92 -14.44
CA SER A 460 6.29 22.46 -14.46
C SER A 460 7.30 21.94 -13.41
N GLY A 461 8.43 22.62 -13.23
CA GLY A 461 9.45 22.27 -12.25
C GLY A 461 9.06 22.54 -10.79
N GLU A 462 8.28 23.59 -10.54
CA GLU A 462 7.72 23.85 -9.20
C GLU A 462 6.61 22.84 -8.89
N ALA A 463 5.69 22.61 -9.83
CA ALA A 463 4.62 21.62 -9.69
C ALA A 463 5.16 20.21 -9.41
N PHE A 464 6.20 19.78 -10.12
CA PHE A 464 6.89 18.51 -9.85
C PHE A 464 7.41 18.44 -8.41
N THR A 465 8.11 19.50 -7.97
CA THR A 465 8.74 19.57 -6.64
C THR A 465 7.68 19.56 -5.52
N TRP A 466 6.57 20.29 -5.69
CA TRP A 466 5.44 20.33 -4.76
C TRP A 466 4.71 18.97 -4.68
N LEU A 467 4.41 18.34 -5.81
CA LEU A 467 3.76 17.01 -5.82
C LEU A 467 4.64 15.95 -5.14
N LEU A 468 5.96 15.98 -5.36
CA LEU A 468 6.92 15.07 -4.73
C LEU A 468 6.99 15.30 -3.21
N ALA A 469 7.14 16.55 -2.77
CA ALA A 469 7.25 16.90 -1.35
C ALA A 469 5.97 16.53 -0.56
N LEU A 470 4.79 16.84 -1.11
CA LEU A 470 3.50 16.44 -0.51
C LEU A 470 3.37 14.92 -0.40
N SER A 471 3.77 14.17 -1.44
CA SER A 471 3.68 12.71 -1.46
C SER A 471 4.64 12.03 -0.48
N GLY A 472 5.87 12.54 -0.37
CA GLY A 472 6.85 12.06 0.61
C GLY A 472 6.45 12.35 2.05
N LEU A 473 6.02 13.57 2.36
CA LEU A 473 5.66 13.94 3.73
C LEU A 473 4.38 13.22 4.22
N SER A 474 3.42 13.00 3.31
CA SER A 474 2.22 12.19 3.58
C SER A 474 2.55 10.74 3.91
N SER A 475 3.57 10.16 3.24
CA SER A 475 4.07 8.81 3.53
C SER A 475 4.62 8.72 4.96
N VAL A 476 5.42 9.71 5.39
CA VAL A 476 5.99 9.78 6.76
C VAL A 476 4.88 9.83 7.82
N LEU A 477 3.85 10.67 7.64
CA LEU A 477 2.70 10.74 8.56
C LEU A 477 1.88 9.44 8.59
N THR A 478 1.76 8.77 7.44
CA THR A 478 1.07 7.48 7.32
C THR A 478 1.80 6.37 8.08
N TRP A 479 3.11 6.26 7.90
CA TRP A 479 3.95 5.28 8.58
C TRP A 479 4.05 5.53 10.10
N ALA A 480 4.09 6.80 10.53
CA ALA A 480 4.05 7.15 11.94
C ALA A 480 2.72 6.71 12.58
N SER A 481 1.61 6.93 11.87
CA SER A 481 0.28 6.48 12.29
C SER A 481 0.16 4.96 12.37
N ILE A 482 0.76 4.22 11.43
CA ILE A 482 0.84 2.75 11.45
C ILE A 482 1.62 2.26 12.68
N CYS A 483 2.79 2.82 12.94
CA CYS A 483 3.61 2.44 14.08
C CYS A 483 2.89 2.72 15.41
N PHE A 484 2.24 3.88 15.54
CA PHE A 484 1.45 4.22 16.72
C PHE A 484 0.22 3.31 16.88
N ALA A 485 -0.53 3.07 15.82
CA ALA A 485 -1.68 2.15 15.82
C ALA A 485 -1.27 0.74 16.28
N HIS A 486 -0.12 0.22 15.81
CA HIS A 486 0.40 -1.08 16.25
C HIS A 486 0.78 -1.10 17.73
N ILE A 487 1.45 -0.07 18.25
CA ILE A 487 1.76 0.05 19.69
C ILE A 487 0.46 -0.01 20.53
N ARG A 488 -0.60 0.66 20.08
CA ARG A 488 -1.91 0.67 20.77
C ARG A 488 -2.63 -0.68 20.68
N PHE A 489 -2.67 -1.28 19.48
CA PHE A 489 -3.19 -2.63 19.25
C PHE A 489 -2.50 -3.68 20.15
N ARG A 490 -1.17 -3.71 20.16
CA ARG A 490 -0.37 -4.64 20.98
C ARG A 490 -0.65 -4.49 22.47
N LYS A 491 -0.81 -3.25 22.97
CA LYS A 491 -1.14 -2.99 24.38
C LYS A 491 -2.57 -3.42 24.72
N ALA A 492 -3.54 -3.17 23.83
CA ALA A 492 -4.92 -3.65 24.01
C ALA A 492 -5.00 -5.17 24.01
N TRP A 493 -4.28 -5.85 23.10
CA TRP A 493 -4.27 -7.31 22.98
C TRP A 493 -3.91 -8.00 24.30
N VAL A 494 -2.79 -7.60 24.89
CA VAL A 494 -2.32 -8.14 26.18
C VAL A 494 -3.23 -7.70 27.34
N GLN A 495 -3.70 -6.45 27.37
CA GLN A 495 -4.59 -5.96 28.43
C GLN A 495 -5.97 -6.64 28.41
N GLN A 496 -6.45 -7.09 27.25
CA GLN A 496 -7.67 -7.90 27.10
C GLN A 496 -7.40 -9.42 27.21
N GLY A 497 -6.27 -9.83 27.80
CA GLY A 497 -5.94 -11.23 28.10
C GLY A 497 -5.60 -12.11 26.89
N ASN A 498 -5.44 -11.55 25.68
CA ASN A 498 -5.12 -12.35 24.51
C ASN A 498 -3.63 -12.73 24.51
N LEU A 499 -3.34 -14.04 24.37
CA LEU A 499 -1.97 -14.53 24.26
C LEU A 499 -1.32 -14.10 22.93
N LEU A 500 -0.01 -13.83 22.97
CA LEU A 500 0.78 -13.48 21.78
C LEU A 500 1.00 -14.65 20.81
N SER A 501 0.69 -15.88 21.23
CA SER A 501 0.64 -17.08 20.39
C SER A 501 -0.66 -17.20 19.57
N GLY A 502 -1.71 -16.45 19.92
CA GLY A 502 -2.96 -16.36 19.17
C GLY A 502 -2.91 -15.42 17.96
N LEU A 503 -1.71 -15.07 17.49
CA LEU A 503 -1.44 -14.20 16.35
C LEU A 503 -0.79 -15.03 15.23
N VAL A 504 -1.51 -15.16 14.11
CA VAL A 504 -1.11 -15.95 12.92
C VAL A 504 0.26 -15.52 12.38
N TYR A 505 0.49 -14.21 12.41
CA TYR A 505 1.73 -13.56 12.07
C TYR A 505 2.06 -12.56 13.19
N ARG A 506 3.33 -12.50 13.58
CA ARG A 506 3.83 -11.65 14.66
C ARG A 506 5.06 -10.91 14.13
N SER A 507 5.08 -9.59 14.29
CA SER A 507 6.24 -8.76 13.98
C SER A 507 7.47 -9.26 14.74
N PRO A 508 8.60 -9.58 14.07
CA PRO A 508 9.82 -10.07 14.72
C PRO A 508 10.37 -9.09 15.75
N LEU A 509 10.27 -7.79 15.45
CA LEU A 509 10.69 -6.68 16.33
C LEU A 509 9.59 -6.24 17.29
N GLY A 510 8.38 -6.81 17.18
CA GLY A 510 7.23 -6.52 18.04
C GLY A 510 6.91 -5.04 18.17
N THR A 511 6.66 -4.59 19.41
CA THR A 511 6.45 -3.18 19.75
C THR A 511 7.72 -2.35 19.74
N ALA A 512 8.90 -2.95 19.94
CA ALA A 512 10.17 -2.23 19.96
C ALA A 512 10.50 -1.66 18.56
N GLY A 513 10.30 -2.45 17.50
CA GLY A 513 10.41 -1.97 16.12
C GLY A 513 9.47 -0.81 15.83
N SER A 514 8.22 -0.85 16.29
CA SER A 514 7.27 0.26 16.13
C SER A 514 7.66 1.52 16.92
N TRP A 515 8.30 1.39 18.07
CA TRP A 515 8.85 2.55 18.78
C TRP A 515 10.03 3.17 18.03
N VAL A 516 10.96 2.36 17.51
CA VAL A 516 12.05 2.84 16.64
C VAL A 516 11.49 3.55 15.42
N GLY A 517 10.58 2.91 14.68
CA GLY A 517 9.92 3.50 13.51
C GLY A 517 9.22 4.82 13.84
N LEU A 518 8.39 4.86 14.88
CA LEU A 518 7.68 6.08 15.30
C LEU A 518 8.64 7.21 15.69
N ILE A 519 9.67 6.93 16.50
CA ILE A 519 10.63 7.94 16.95
C ILE A 519 11.45 8.47 15.76
N SER A 520 11.96 7.59 14.89
CA SER A 520 12.66 8.02 13.68
C SER A 520 11.78 8.86 12.75
N LEU A 521 10.51 8.50 12.56
CA LEU A 521 9.58 9.27 11.71
C LEU A 521 9.26 10.64 12.32
N LEU A 522 9.13 10.75 13.65
CA LEU A 522 8.99 12.04 14.33
C LEU A 522 10.26 12.90 14.18
N LEU A 523 11.46 12.30 14.27
CA LEU A 523 12.72 13.01 14.03
C LEU A 523 12.87 13.46 12.56
N ILE A 524 12.39 12.67 11.60
CA ILE A 524 12.33 13.06 10.17
C ILE A 524 11.40 14.26 9.96
N LEU A 525 10.25 14.32 10.65
CA LEU A 525 9.37 15.50 10.59
C LEU A 525 10.04 16.75 11.17
N VAL A 526 10.76 16.63 12.29
CA VAL A 526 11.53 17.74 12.88
C VAL A 526 12.67 18.19 11.96
N ALA A 527 13.39 17.25 11.34
CA ALA A 527 14.44 17.54 10.36
C ALA A 527 13.89 18.25 9.11
N GLN A 528 12.75 17.79 8.59
CA GLN A 528 12.07 18.44 7.46
C GLN A 528 11.55 19.83 7.82
N PHE A 529 11.02 20.03 9.03
CA PHE A 529 10.57 21.35 9.51
C PHE A 529 11.74 22.35 9.59
N TRP A 530 12.91 21.91 10.05
CA TRP A 530 14.14 22.73 10.04
C TRP A 530 14.57 23.11 8.62
N VAL A 531 14.57 22.15 7.68
CA VAL A 531 14.88 22.37 6.26
C VAL A 531 13.84 23.26 5.57
N ALA A 532 12.58 23.19 5.97
CA ALA A 532 11.48 23.98 5.41
C ALA A 532 11.57 25.46 5.79
N ILE A 533 11.96 25.76 7.03
CA ILE A 533 12.19 27.14 7.51
C ILE A 533 13.55 27.67 7.05
N SER A 534 14.56 26.81 7.01
CA SER A 534 15.93 27.16 6.62
C SER A 534 16.35 26.27 5.45
N PRO A 535 16.11 26.67 4.18
CA PRO A 535 16.47 25.88 3.02
C PRO A 535 17.99 25.67 2.89
N VAL A 536 18.37 24.73 2.02
CA VAL A 536 19.78 24.41 1.72
C VAL A 536 20.29 25.29 0.58
N GLY A 537 21.49 25.85 0.74
CA GLY A 537 22.16 26.73 -0.25
C GLY A 537 22.22 28.20 0.18
N ASP A 538 23.14 28.95 -0.41
CA ASP A 538 23.25 30.40 -0.21
C ASP A 538 22.17 31.12 -1.00
N SER A 539 21.19 31.68 -0.29
CA SER A 539 20.19 32.59 -0.86
C SER A 539 19.69 33.53 0.23
N SER A 540 19.94 34.83 0.04
CA SER A 540 19.40 35.93 0.85
C SER A 540 17.88 35.97 0.71
N SER A 541 17.21 35.09 1.46
CA SER A 541 15.79 34.78 1.28
C SER A 541 14.93 35.90 1.87
N SER A 542 14.02 36.47 1.09
CA SER A 542 13.02 37.37 1.66
C SER A 542 12.06 36.58 2.56
N PRO A 543 11.30 37.25 3.45
CA PRO A 543 10.25 36.57 4.23
C PRO A 543 9.23 35.83 3.36
N GLY A 544 8.98 36.29 2.13
CA GLY A 544 8.13 35.63 1.15
C GLY A 544 8.74 34.33 0.60
N ASP A 545 10.05 34.32 0.34
CA ASP A 545 10.76 33.12 -0.13
C ASP A 545 10.81 32.06 0.97
N ILE A 546 11.05 32.46 2.22
CA ILE A 546 11.01 31.55 3.38
C ILE A 546 9.60 30.94 3.52
N ALA A 547 8.54 31.75 3.37
CA ALA A 547 7.17 31.23 3.38
C ALA A 547 6.89 30.26 2.22
N LYS A 548 7.35 30.57 0.99
CA LYS A 548 7.21 29.66 -0.16
C LYS A 548 7.92 28.33 0.08
N ASN A 549 9.18 28.37 0.52
CA ASN A 549 9.97 27.19 0.88
C ASN A 549 9.27 26.36 1.98
N PHE A 550 8.72 27.02 3.00
CA PHE A 550 8.05 26.35 4.10
C PHE A 550 6.81 25.57 3.64
N PHE A 551 5.94 26.19 2.84
CA PHE A 551 4.76 25.49 2.33
C PHE A 551 5.13 24.40 1.30
N GLU A 552 6.06 24.67 0.38
CA GLU A 552 6.58 23.67 -0.56
C GLU A 552 7.08 22.40 0.16
N ALA A 553 7.87 22.56 1.21
CA ALA A 553 8.50 21.44 1.93
C ALA A 553 7.65 20.83 3.06
N TYR A 554 6.60 21.50 3.54
CA TYR A 554 5.90 21.12 4.78
C TYR A 554 4.35 21.20 4.77
N LEU A 555 3.69 21.72 3.72
CA LEU A 555 2.24 21.98 3.67
C LEU A 555 1.33 20.79 4.05
N CYS A 556 1.76 19.56 3.79
CA CYS A 556 1.01 18.35 4.16
C CYS A 556 0.71 18.29 5.67
N MET A 557 1.63 18.70 6.55
CA MET A 557 1.44 18.62 8.01
C MET A 557 0.35 19.60 8.52
N PRO A 558 0.36 20.90 8.17
CA PRO A 558 -0.77 21.80 8.46
C PRO A 558 -2.11 21.30 7.92
N ILE A 559 -2.16 20.75 6.69
CA ILE A 559 -3.41 20.18 6.14
C ILE A 559 -3.92 19.05 7.04
N VAL A 560 -3.07 18.09 7.43
CA VAL A 560 -3.47 16.97 8.31
C VAL A 560 -3.94 17.47 9.68
N LEU A 561 -3.29 18.48 10.26
CA LEU A 561 -3.74 19.07 11.52
C LEU A 561 -5.10 19.79 11.39
N VAL A 562 -5.33 20.54 10.30
CA VAL A 562 -6.62 21.21 10.04
C VAL A 562 -7.73 20.18 9.80
N CYS A 563 -7.47 19.12 9.03
CA CYS A 563 -8.41 18.00 8.85
C CYS A 563 -8.74 17.30 10.17
N TYR A 564 -7.73 17.04 11.02
CA TYR A 564 -7.92 16.41 12.32
C TYR A 564 -8.72 17.31 13.27
N ALA A 565 -8.30 18.57 13.44
CA ALA A 565 -8.95 19.53 14.32
C ALA A 565 -10.39 19.82 13.87
N GLY A 566 -10.62 20.07 12.58
CA GLY A 566 -11.95 20.32 12.01
C GLY A 566 -12.91 19.16 12.24
N TYR A 567 -12.50 17.91 11.93
CA TYR A 567 -13.32 16.73 12.17
C TYR A 567 -13.58 16.53 13.67
N LYS A 568 -12.56 16.72 14.51
CA LYS A 568 -12.66 16.54 15.96
C LYS A 568 -13.53 17.59 16.65
N LEU A 569 -13.52 18.84 16.19
CA LEU A 569 -14.43 19.89 16.68
C LEU A 569 -15.88 19.62 16.25
N PHE A 570 -16.08 19.23 14.99
CA PHE A 570 -17.42 19.06 14.41
C PHE A 570 -18.13 17.77 14.88
N TYR A 571 -17.42 16.65 14.98
CA TYR A 571 -17.95 15.35 15.44
C TYR A 571 -17.63 15.03 16.90
N LYS A 572 -16.93 15.92 17.63
CA LYS A 572 -16.55 15.77 19.04
C LYS A 572 -15.92 14.41 19.36
N THR A 573 -15.05 13.93 18.45
CA THR A 573 -14.46 12.59 18.54
C THR A 573 -13.58 12.45 19.77
N LYS A 574 -13.65 11.27 20.40
CA LYS A 574 -12.83 10.93 21.56
C LYS A 574 -11.75 9.94 21.14
N TYR A 575 -10.58 10.12 21.73
CA TYR A 575 -9.49 9.16 21.65
C TYR A 575 -9.98 7.81 22.20
N VAL A 576 -9.73 6.71 21.49
CA VAL A 576 -10.23 5.40 21.88
C VAL A 576 -9.43 4.92 23.09
N ASN A 577 -10.07 4.60 24.22
CA ASN A 577 -9.36 4.06 25.38
C ASN A 577 -8.95 2.59 25.13
N ILE A 578 -7.84 2.15 25.75
CA ILE A 578 -7.19 0.86 25.43
C ILE A 578 -8.06 -0.35 25.85
N ASP A 579 -8.77 -0.23 26.97
CA ASP A 579 -9.81 -1.16 27.43
C ASP A 579 -11.00 -1.28 26.46
N LYS A 580 -11.25 -0.23 25.64
CA LYS A 580 -12.39 -0.14 24.71
C LYS A 580 -12.01 -0.30 23.25
N ILE A 581 -10.74 -0.62 22.95
CA ILE A 581 -10.31 -0.98 21.61
C ILE A 581 -11.00 -2.28 21.21
N ASP A 582 -11.73 -2.25 20.09
CA ASP A 582 -12.37 -3.43 19.52
C ASP A 582 -11.31 -4.36 18.93
N LEU A 583 -11.18 -5.59 19.46
CA LEU A 583 -10.31 -6.65 18.92
C LEU A 583 -11.08 -7.84 18.30
N ILE A 584 -12.39 -7.71 18.12
CA ILE A 584 -13.30 -8.79 17.72
C ILE A 584 -13.84 -8.57 16.31
N THR A 585 -14.38 -7.39 16.02
CA THR A 585 -15.04 -7.08 14.74
C THR A 585 -14.05 -7.26 13.58
N GLY A 586 -14.34 -8.15 12.63
CA GLY A 586 -13.45 -8.40 11.49
C GLY A 586 -12.16 -9.17 11.79
N ARG A 587 -12.01 -9.78 12.98
CA ARG A 587 -10.84 -10.62 13.29
C ARG A 587 -10.89 -11.91 12.47
N ASN A 588 -9.82 -12.24 11.76
CA ASN A 588 -9.76 -13.42 10.90
C ASN A 588 -9.47 -14.72 11.69
N GLN A 589 -10.39 -15.10 12.58
CA GLN A 589 -10.21 -16.24 13.49
C GLN A 589 -10.15 -17.59 12.75
N SER A 590 -11.05 -17.84 11.79
CA SER A 590 -11.18 -19.16 11.15
C SER A 590 -9.97 -19.56 10.30
N GLU A 591 -9.45 -18.66 9.45
CA GLU A 591 -8.18 -18.92 8.74
C GLU A 591 -6.99 -18.97 9.70
N GLY A 592 -7.03 -18.13 10.74
CA GLY A 592 -5.93 -17.96 11.68
C GLY A 592 -5.71 -19.17 12.57
N ASP A 593 -6.77 -19.70 13.17
CA ASP A 593 -6.71 -20.85 14.06
C ASP A 593 -6.28 -22.13 13.31
N GLU A 594 -6.69 -22.29 12.05
CA GLU A 594 -6.24 -23.41 11.21
C GLU A 594 -4.75 -23.28 10.84
N LEU A 595 -4.27 -22.08 10.48
CA LEU A 595 -2.83 -21.86 10.26
C LEU A 595 -2.01 -22.02 11.54
N LEU A 596 -2.54 -21.62 12.71
CA LEU A 596 -1.90 -21.85 14.00
C LEU A 596 -1.84 -23.34 14.35
N ARG A 597 -2.88 -24.13 14.04
CA ARG A 597 -2.87 -25.61 14.14
C ARG A 597 -1.85 -26.25 13.19
N GLN A 598 -1.71 -25.75 11.97
CA GLN A 598 -0.70 -26.24 11.02
C GLN A 598 0.73 -25.87 11.48
N TYR A 599 0.93 -24.68 12.05
CA TYR A 599 2.22 -24.24 12.58
C TYR A 599 2.61 -24.88 13.92
N SER A 600 1.65 -25.31 14.76
CA SER A 600 1.95 -26.09 15.97
C SER A 600 2.20 -27.57 15.66
N ARG A 601 1.59 -28.12 14.60
CA ARG A 601 1.90 -29.45 14.06
C ARG A 601 3.25 -29.53 13.33
N THR A 602 3.84 -28.40 12.91
CA THR A 602 5.21 -28.39 12.36
C THR A 602 6.22 -28.09 13.46
N ASP A 603 7.19 -29.00 13.63
CA ASP A 603 8.10 -29.04 14.77
C ASP A 603 9.20 -27.94 14.72
N ARG A 604 8.77 -26.67 14.77
CA ARG A 604 9.62 -25.47 14.72
C ARG A 604 10.61 -25.40 15.89
N ALA A 605 10.33 -26.08 17.00
CA ALA A 605 11.25 -26.25 18.12
C ALA A 605 12.57 -26.92 17.71
N ARG A 606 12.57 -27.74 16.65
CA ARG A 606 13.78 -28.41 16.11
C ARG A 606 14.52 -27.59 15.05
N TRP A 607 14.09 -26.37 14.72
CA TRP A 607 14.73 -25.59 13.67
C TRP A 607 16.02 -24.93 14.18
N PRO A 608 17.14 -25.00 13.42
CA PRO A 608 18.38 -24.33 13.80
C PRO A 608 18.18 -22.81 13.82
N LYS A 609 18.90 -22.11 14.72
CA LYS A 609 18.71 -20.66 14.97
C LYS A 609 18.74 -19.81 13.69
N TRP A 610 19.60 -20.13 12.73
CA TRP A 610 19.65 -19.43 11.43
C TRP A 610 18.34 -19.56 10.64
N LYS A 611 17.69 -20.72 10.64
CA LYS A 611 16.42 -20.98 9.93
C LYS A 611 15.25 -20.30 10.64
N VAL A 612 15.30 -20.19 11.97
CA VAL A 612 14.33 -19.41 12.75
C VAL A 612 14.47 -17.91 12.44
N LEU A 613 15.70 -17.38 12.43
CA LEU A 613 15.97 -15.98 12.09
C LEU A 613 15.61 -15.67 10.64
N TYR A 614 16.01 -16.52 9.69
CA TYR A 614 15.65 -16.42 8.28
C TYR A 614 14.12 -16.40 8.13
N ASN A 615 13.39 -17.39 8.63
CA ASN A 615 11.92 -17.40 8.55
C ASN A 615 11.24 -16.29 9.39
N ALA A 616 11.94 -15.57 10.25
CA ALA A 616 11.40 -14.37 10.89
C ALA A 616 11.50 -13.15 9.96
N MET A 617 12.63 -12.98 9.27
CA MET A 617 12.91 -11.82 8.42
C MET A 617 12.52 -12.01 6.94
N CYS A 618 12.41 -13.26 6.49
CA CYS A 618 12.31 -13.73 5.09
C CYS A 618 11.19 -14.78 4.90
#